data_AF-A0A7C0WIK2-F1
#
_entry.id   AF-A0A7C0WIK2-F1
#
_cell.length_a   1.000
_cell.length_b   1.000
_cell.length_c   1.000
_cell.angle_alpha   90.00
_cell.angle_beta   90.00
_cell.angle_gamma   90.00
#
_symmetry.space_group_name_H-M   'P 1'
#
loop_
_entity.id
_entity.type
_entity.pdbx_description
1 polymer ?
#
loop_
_entity_poly.entity_id
_entity_poly.type
_entity_poly.pdbx_seq_one_letter_code
_entity_poly.pdbx_strand_id
1 'polypeptide(L)'
;IWDGRYRLLTAILAGFGRAIAEVGAVMIVGGNINHVTRTMTTAIALETSKGDLALALALGIILLGIAFAVNAALMSLRGTAERAAHA
;
A
#
# COMPACT_ATOMS: atom_id res chain seq x y z
N ILE A 1 16.01 -27.21 4.19
CA ILE A 1 16.43 -25.89 4.73
C ILE A 1 16.25 -24.77 3.68
N TRP A 2 16.63 -24.99 2.41
CA TRP A 2 16.45 -24.02 1.32
C TRP A 2 14.99 -23.64 1.02
N ASP A 3 14.08 -24.61 1.06
CA ASP A 3 12.64 -24.45 0.77
C ASP A 3 11.90 -23.55 1.79
N GLY A 4 12.38 -23.52 3.04
CA GLY A 4 11.80 -22.71 4.11
C GLY A 4 12.01 -21.21 3.92
N ARG A 5 13.12 -20.80 3.29
CA ARG A 5 13.45 -19.38 3.07
C ARG A 5 12.54 -18.76 2.01
N TYR A 6 12.23 -19.50 0.95
CA TYR A 6 11.28 -19.09 -0.09
C TYR A 6 9.87 -18.94 0.48
N ARG A 7 9.39 -19.91 1.26
CA ARG A 7 8.08 -19.83 1.91
C ARG A 7 7.98 -18.66 2.88
N LEU A 8 9.04 -18.37 3.63
CA LEU A 8 9.08 -17.22 4.54
C LEU A 8 9.04 -15.89 3.78
N LEU A 9 9.81 -15.76 2.69
CA LEU A 9 9.77 -14.58 1.82
C LEU A 9 8.37 -14.36 1.23
N THR A 10 7.74 -15.42 0.71
CA THR A 10 6.38 -15.40 0.17
C THR A 10 5.37 -14.94 1.22
N ALA A 11 5.46 -15.43 2.46
CA ALA A 11 4.59 -15.02 3.58
C ALA A 11 4.79 -13.55 3.97
N ILE A 12 6.03 -13.07 4.06
CA ILE A 12 6.35 -11.67 4.37
C ILE A 12 5.81 -10.76 3.26
N LEU A 13 6.01 -11.12 1.99
CA LEU A 13 5.51 -10.36 0.84
C LEU A 13 3.98 -10.31 0.79
N ALA A 14 3.31 -11.42 1.12
CA ALA A 14 1.85 -11.48 1.21
C ALA A 14 1.32 -10.60 2.37
N GLY A 15 1.98 -10.64 3.53
CA GLY A 15 1.66 -9.78 4.68
C GLY A 15 1.88 -8.30 4.39
N PHE A 16 2.97 -7.96 3.69
CA PHE A 16 3.28 -6.59 3.31
C PHE A 16 2.26 -5.98 2.33
N GLY A 17 1.83 -6.75 1.31
CA GLY A 17 0.77 -6.32 0.40
C GLY A 17 -0.56 -6.08 1.13
N ARG A 18 -0.88 -6.92 2.13
CA ARG A 18 -2.07 -6.77 2.96
C ARG A 18 -1.99 -5.56 3.90
N ALA A 19 -0.81 -5.28 4.47
CA ALA A 19 -0.57 -4.13 5.35
C ALA A 19 -0.63 -2.79 4.59
N ILE A 20 -0.11 -2.72 3.36
CA ILE A 20 -0.20 -1.52 2.51
C ILE A 20 -1.65 -1.21 2.11
N ALA A 21 -2.48 -2.24 1.92
CA ALA A 21 -3.89 -2.07 1.57
C ALA A 21 -4.78 -1.67 2.75
N GLU A 22 -4.26 -1.63 3.99
CA GLU A 22 -5.05 -1.45 5.20
C GLU A 22 -5.35 0.04 5.49
N VAL A 23 -6.21 0.62 4.67
CA VAL A 23 -6.60 2.05 4.76
C VAL A 23 -7.60 2.33 5.89
N GLY A 24 -8.50 1.38 6.17
CA GLY A 24 -9.59 1.57 7.14
C GLY A 24 -9.11 1.71 8.59
N ALA A 25 -8.13 0.92 9.00
CA ALA A 25 -7.56 0.99 10.34
C ALA A 25 -6.84 2.34 10.59
N VAL A 26 -6.14 2.86 9.58
CA VAL A 26 -5.42 4.15 9.64
C VAL A 26 -6.38 5.35 9.73
N MET A 27 -7.57 5.26 9.13
CA MET A 27 -8.58 6.32 9.25
C MET A 27 -9.16 6.43 10.67
N ILE A 28 -9.27 5.32 11.41
CA ILE A 28 -9.91 5.28 12.74
C ILE A 28 -8.93 5.65 13.86
N VAL A 29 -7.66 5.25 13.77
CA VAL A 29 -6.68 5.36 14.89
C VAL A 29 -6.06 6.75 15.07
N GLY A 30 -6.19 7.68 14.11
CA GLY A 30 -5.86 9.09 14.34
C GLY A 30 -4.79 9.70 13.45
N GLY A 31 -4.89 9.51 12.13
CA GLY A 31 -4.15 10.33 11.17
C GLY A 31 -4.75 11.74 10.95
N ASN A 32 -5.98 12.02 11.38
CA ASN A 32 -6.71 13.21 10.89
C ASN A 32 -6.38 14.56 11.58
N ILE A 33 -5.20 14.74 12.17
CA ILE A 33 -4.80 16.04 12.74
C ILE A 33 -4.16 16.89 11.64
N ASN A 34 -4.74 18.06 11.39
CA ASN A 34 -4.29 18.96 10.32
C ASN A 34 -2.80 19.32 10.53
N HIS A 35 -1.97 19.06 9.51
CA HIS A 35 -0.51 19.31 9.49
C HIS A 35 0.38 18.56 10.51
N VAL A 36 -0.13 17.56 11.25
CA VAL A 36 0.68 16.80 12.22
C VAL A 36 0.83 15.32 11.85
N THR A 37 -0.25 14.63 11.51
CA THR A 37 -0.23 13.17 11.26
C THR A 37 -1.05 12.73 10.05
N ARG A 38 -1.40 13.68 9.15
CA ARG A 38 -2.31 13.40 8.04
C ARG A 38 -1.73 12.48 6.99
N THR A 39 -2.27 11.28 6.94
CA THR A 39 -2.01 10.31 5.89
C THR A 39 -2.79 10.68 4.63
N MET A 40 -2.26 10.34 3.46
CA MET A 40 -2.87 10.68 2.17
C MET A 40 -4.32 10.16 2.06
N THR A 41 -4.62 8.99 2.63
CA THR A 41 -5.95 8.39 2.65
C THR A 41 -6.96 9.14 3.52
N THR A 42 -6.53 9.69 4.67
CA THR A 42 -7.40 10.52 5.53
C THR A 42 -7.64 11.90 4.92
N ALA A 43 -6.68 12.46 4.18
CA ALA A 43 -6.86 13.69 3.42
C ALA A 43 -7.94 13.54 2.33
N ILE A 44 -7.91 12.42 1.57
CA ILE A 44 -8.92 12.11 0.55
C ILE A 44 -10.32 12.07 1.16
N ALA A 45 -10.48 11.36 2.29
CA ALA A 45 -11.75 11.25 2.98
C ALA A 45 -12.26 12.63 3.46
N LEU A 46 -11.39 13.47 4.03
CA LEU A 46 -11.80 14.79 4.51
C LEU A 46 -12.22 15.71 3.37
N GLU A 47 -11.47 15.79 2.28
CA GLU A 47 -11.83 16.68 1.16
C GLU A 47 -13.07 16.18 0.42
N THR A 48 -13.30 14.86 0.40
CA THR A 48 -14.58 14.30 -0.06
C THR A 48 -15.74 14.74 0.84
N SER A 49 -15.57 14.72 2.16
CA SER A 49 -16.60 15.19 3.12
C SER A 49 -16.81 16.71 3.09
N LYS A 50 -15.81 17.49 2.67
CA LYS A 50 -15.94 18.95 2.47
C LYS A 50 -16.56 19.33 1.12
N GLY A 51 -16.69 18.39 0.20
CA GLY A 51 -17.22 18.61 -1.15
C GLY A 51 -16.19 19.05 -2.19
N ASP A 52 -14.90 19.15 -1.83
CA ASP A 52 -13.81 19.40 -2.79
C ASP A 52 -13.36 18.09 -3.44
N LEU A 53 -14.18 17.64 -4.38
CA LEU A 53 -13.95 16.40 -5.12
C LEU A 53 -12.73 16.50 -6.05
N ALA A 54 -12.35 17.71 -6.49
CA ALA A 54 -11.21 17.89 -7.38
C ALA A 54 -9.90 17.54 -6.66
N LEU A 55 -9.70 18.06 -5.44
CA LEU A 55 -8.52 17.74 -4.65
C LEU A 55 -8.52 16.27 -4.20
N ALA A 56 -9.68 15.74 -3.80
CA ALA A 56 -9.82 14.35 -3.37
C ALA A 56 -9.47 13.36 -4.50
N LEU A 57 -9.95 13.61 -5.73
CA LEU A 57 -9.64 12.79 -6.89
C LEU A 57 -8.18 12.89 -7.31
N ALA A 58 -7.59 14.08 -7.29
CA ALA A 58 -6.17 14.27 -7.60
C ALA A 58 -5.27 13.46 -6.64
N LEU A 59 -5.54 13.55 -5.34
CA LEU A 59 -4.83 12.78 -4.32
C LEU A 59 -5.10 11.27 -4.46
N GLY A 60 -6.31 10.88 -4.82
CA GLY A 60 -6.69 9.48 -5.07
C GLY A 60 -5.92 8.85 -6.24
N ILE A 61 -5.76 9.57 -7.36
CA ILE A 61 -4.99 9.11 -8.52
C ILE A 61 -3.51 8.94 -8.17
N ILE A 62 -2.93 9.89 -7.43
CA ILE A 62 -1.53 9.80 -6.96
C ILE A 62 -1.34 8.57 -6.08
N LEU A 63 -2.26 8.36 -5.12
CA LEU A 63 -2.21 7.22 -4.22
C LEU A 63 -2.31 5.89 -4.99
N LEU A 64 -3.22 5.79 -5.96
CA LEU A 64 -3.36 4.62 -6.83
C LEU A 64 -2.08 4.37 -7.63
N GLY A 65 -1.47 5.42 -8.18
CA GLY A 65 -0.20 5.30 -8.91
C GLY A 65 0.92 4.74 -8.04
N ILE A 66 1.07 5.22 -6.81
CA ILE A 66 2.06 4.72 -5.85
C ILE A 66 1.75 3.26 -5.47
N ALA A 67 0.49 2.94 -5.19
CA ALA A 67 0.08 1.59 -4.83
C ALA A 67 0.37 0.59 -5.96
N PHE A 68 0.07 0.95 -7.21
CA PHE A 68 0.41 0.13 -8.37
C PHE A 68 1.92 -0.01 -8.56
N ALA A 69 2.69 1.07 -8.43
CA ALA A 69 4.14 1.03 -8.59
C ALA A 69 4.80 0.12 -7.53
N VAL A 70 4.39 0.24 -6.28
CA VAL A 70 4.89 -0.62 -5.19
C VAL A 70 4.48 -2.06 -5.40
N ASN A 71 3.22 -2.33 -5.77
CA ASN A 71 2.75 -3.69 -6.01
C ASN A 71 3.46 -4.33 -7.22
N ALA A 72 3.66 -3.60 -8.31
CA ALA A 72 4.42 -4.06 -9.47
C ALA A 72 5.89 -4.36 -9.14
N ALA A 73 6.54 -3.53 -8.32
CA ALA A 73 7.91 -3.76 -7.85
C ALA A 73 8.02 -5.01 -6.96
N LEU A 74 7.04 -5.23 -6.07
CA LEU A 74 6.99 -6.46 -5.27
C LEU A 74 6.73 -7.70 -6.12
N MET A 75 5.85 -7.60 -7.11
CA MET A 75 5.53 -8.67 -8.05
C MET A 75 6.74 -9.06 -8.90
N SER A 76 7.52 -8.08 -9.38
CA SER A 76 8.74 -8.34 -10.16
C SER A 76 9.84 -8.98 -9.30
N LEU A 77 10.02 -8.52 -8.05
CA LEU A 77 10.93 -9.15 -7.10
C LEU A 77 10.53 -10.60 -6.79
N ARG A 78 9.24 -10.88 -6.60
CA ARG A 78 8.71 -12.25 -6.46
C ARG A 78 9.00 -13.10 -7.69
N GLY A 79 8.67 -12.61 -8.89
CA GLY A 79 8.87 -13.36 -10.13
C GLY A 79 10.35 -13.68 -10.39
N THR A 80 11.26 -12.80 -9.96
CA THR A 80 12.70 -13.05 -10.06
C THR A 80 13.17 -14.09 -9.04
N ALA A 81 12.63 -14.05 -7.83
CA ALA A 81 12.91 -15.04 -6.79
C ALA A 81 12.37 -16.43 -7.18
N GLU A 82 11.12 -16.56 -7.64
CA GLU A 82 10.58 -17.85 -8.07
C GLU A 82 11.35 -18.44 -9.26
N ARG A 83 11.80 -17.61 -10.21
CA ARG A 83 12.67 -18.06 -11.32
C ARG A 83 14.03 -18.57 -10.85
N ALA A 84 14.61 -17.96 -9.81
CA ALA A 84 15.86 -18.41 -9.21
C ALA A 84 15.71 -19.64 -8.30
N ALA A 85 14.47 -20.01 -7.91
CA ALA A 85 14.17 -21.23 -7.16
C ALA A 85 13.99 -22.45 -8.08
N HIS A 86 13.62 -22.23 -9.35
CA HIS A 86 13.34 -23.25 -10.34
C HIS A 86 14.50 -23.52 -11.32
N ALA A 87 15.65 -22.86 -11.15
CA ALA A 87 16.91 -23.12 -11.86
C ALA A 87 17.91 -23.79 -10.91
#